data_AF-A0A9X3V5W3-F1
#
_entry.id   AF-A0A9X3V5W3-F1
#
_cell.length_a   1.000
_cell.length_b   1.000
_cell.length_c   1.000
_cell.angle_alpha   90.00
_cell.angle_beta   90.00
_cell.angle_gamma   90.00
#
_symmetry.space_group_name_H-M   'P 1'
#
loop_
_entity.id
_entity.type
_entity.pdbx_description
1 polymer ?
#
loop_
_entity_poly.entity_id
_entity_poly.type
_entity_poly.pdbx_seq_one_letter_code
_entity_poly.pdbx_strand_id
1 'polypeptide(L)'
;MPADSSRNEALRAVRALQIAPLHYNAIQLGIAPRRFLSEVLGLSETRLASTAQTLRPGTILNAQRHAITYLRQHLVSRGYPESAIDERIAGQAQLQASGGAAWAGYWYAENFVHRPLLDECVRTGIQFDVFLADAEKALVDDDLAAFTTRCADFIEQWTIPADVAAPCQVEKPSVFRDASTWDDAWQAAQKLLLAAFFDQFAQFDAVWGGCFITHLPPRSLVALIAPKWPGGPRAIRPVRRLIVLSFSLHHWVRYKRWPDHAPGATEVAQKLMSWGRQDIANLFDGTKRLRFPEFEKMWDELGSCFGHGRELSGPFALARIAIAWQRSMMVVGPDQKLRSFTTLGEDYHALWGWRHSQRPRAPEGAAQGREPWPLWLDD
;
A
#
# COMPACT_ATOMS: atom_id res chain seq x y z
N MET A 1 35.54 0.00 12.51
CA MET A 1 34.36 0.35 11.68
C MET A 1 33.45 1.18 12.57
N PRO A 2 32.85 2.29 12.09
CA PRO A 2 32.23 3.24 13.01
C PRO A 2 30.88 2.68 13.49
N ALA A 3 30.72 2.56 14.81
CA ALA A 3 29.51 2.10 15.51
C ALA A 3 28.24 2.95 15.22
N ASP A 4 28.36 4.05 14.47
CA ASP A 4 27.27 4.94 14.07
C ASP A 4 26.51 4.49 12.80
N SER A 5 26.94 3.47 12.06
CA SER A 5 26.28 3.10 10.79
C SER A 5 24.87 2.54 11.00
N SER A 6 24.68 1.62 11.94
CA SER A 6 23.43 0.87 12.11
C SER A 6 22.30 1.71 12.70
N ARG A 7 22.59 2.57 13.70
CA ARG A 7 21.62 3.56 14.19
C ARG A 7 21.14 4.48 13.06
N ASN A 8 22.07 4.99 12.25
CA ASN A 8 21.73 5.89 11.15
C ASN A 8 20.98 5.17 10.02
N GLU A 9 21.22 3.88 9.79
CA GLU A 9 20.40 3.05 8.91
C GLU A 9 18.99 2.83 9.45
N ALA A 10 18.86 2.48 10.73
CA ALA A 10 17.58 2.34 11.40
C ALA A 10 16.76 3.62 11.32
N LEU A 11 17.38 4.76 11.62
CA LEU A 11 16.74 6.08 11.54
C LEU A 11 16.28 6.41 10.12
N ARG A 12 17.07 6.06 9.09
CA ARG A 12 16.67 6.23 7.69
C ARG A 12 15.47 5.35 7.34
N ALA A 13 15.45 4.10 7.79
CA ALA A 13 14.36 3.17 7.50
C ALA A 13 13.05 3.59 8.19
N VAL A 14 13.09 3.90 9.49
CA VAL A 14 11.93 4.38 10.25
C VAL A 14 11.33 5.63 9.59
N ARG A 15 12.16 6.61 9.24
CA ARG A 15 11.69 7.82 8.56
C ARG A 15 11.12 7.56 7.18
N ALA A 16 11.77 6.69 6.39
CA ALA A 16 11.25 6.30 5.08
C ALA A 16 9.84 5.71 5.19
N LEU A 17 9.59 4.91 6.24
CA LEU A 17 8.27 4.33 6.52
C LEU A 17 7.25 5.37 6.98
N GLN A 18 7.63 6.34 7.83
CA GLN A 18 6.74 7.43 8.25
C GLN A 18 6.27 8.30 7.06
N ILE A 19 7.14 8.54 6.07
CA ILE A 19 6.82 9.38 4.89
C ILE A 19 6.32 8.57 3.68
N ALA A 20 6.28 7.24 3.76
CA ALA A 20 5.84 6.39 2.65
C ALA A 20 4.42 6.72 2.15
N PRO A 21 3.42 6.95 3.03
CA PRO A 21 2.09 7.36 2.59
C PRO A 21 2.06 8.63 1.72
N LEU A 22 2.85 9.64 2.08
CA LEU A 22 2.95 10.89 1.32
C LEU A 22 3.61 10.66 -0.04
N HIS A 23 4.66 9.84 -0.08
CA HIS A 23 5.29 9.43 -1.33
C HIS A 23 4.31 8.69 -2.25
N TYR A 24 3.52 7.78 -1.70
CA TYR A 24 2.53 7.01 -2.46
C TYR A 24 1.45 7.92 -3.04
N ASN A 25 0.92 8.85 -2.25
CA ASN A 25 -0.04 9.85 -2.73
C ASN A 25 0.51 10.69 -3.88
N ALA A 26 1.75 11.18 -3.78
CA ALA A 26 2.39 11.92 -4.86
C ALA A 26 2.54 11.08 -6.13
N ILE A 27 3.02 9.84 -5.99
CA ILE A 27 3.15 8.86 -7.08
C ILE A 27 1.80 8.65 -7.79
N GLN A 28 0.74 8.45 -7.01
CA GLN A 28 -0.61 8.17 -7.50
C GLN A 28 -1.20 9.36 -8.28
N LEU A 29 -0.86 10.59 -7.89
CA LEU A 29 -1.25 11.81 -8.61
C LEU A 29 -0.34 12.10 -9.82
N GLY A 30 0.73 11.35 -10.00
CA GLY A 30 1.72 11.57 -11.06
C GLY A 30 2.68 12.72 -10.79
N ILE A 31 2.72 13.22 -9.55
CA ILE A 31 3.64 14.27 -9.12
C ILE A 31 4.99 13.62 -8.80
N ALA A 32 6.09 14.27 -9.17
CA ALA A 32 7.42 13.81 -8.77
C ALA A 32 7.52 13.86 -7.23
N PRO A 33 7.78 12.76 -6.52
CA PRO A 33 7.63 12.75 -5.06
C PRO A 33 8.54 13.74 -4.35
N ARG A 34 9.77 13.92 -4.84
CA ARG A 34 10.71 14.91 -4.31
C ARG A 34 10.22 16.35 -4.47
N ARG A 35 9.62 16.66 -5.62
CA ARG A 35 9.00 17.98 -5.88
C ARG A 35 7.76 18.18 -5.01
N PHE A 36 6.90 17.18 -4.91
CA PHE A 36 5.73 17.22 -4.03
C PHE A 36 6.15 17.45 -2.57
N LEU A 37 7.13 16.69 -2.09
CA LEU A 37 7.69 16.87 -0.75
C LEU A 37 8.36 18.24 -0.60
N SER A 38 9.00 18.77 -1.65
CA SER A 38 9.60 20.11 -1.63
C SER A 38 8.55 21.19 -1.42
N GLU A 39 7.47 21.12 -2.21
CA GLU A 39 6.33 22.03 -2.15
C GLU A 39 5.59 21.92 -0.81
N VAL A 40 5.34 20.69 -0.35
CA VAL A 40 4.55 20.42 0.86
C VAL A 40 5.35 20.65 2.16
N LEU A 41 6.66 20.38 2.17
CA LEU A 41 7.54 20.62 3.33
C LEU A 41 8.15 22.03 3.33
N GLY A 42 8.02 22.80 2.24
CA GLY A 42 8.67 24.11 2.09
C GLY A 42 10.20 24.04 2.06
N LEU A 43 10.76 22.91 1.62
CA LEU A 43 12.21 22.67 1.56
C LEU A 43 12.65 22.59 0.10
N SER A 44 13.86 23.06 -0.25
CA SER A 44 14.36 22.86 -1.60
C SER A 44 14.58 21.38 -1.91
N GLU A 45 14.40 20.96 -3.17
CA GLU A 45 14.64 19.57 -3.59
C GLU A 45 16.06 19.11 -3.22
N THR A 46 17.07 19.96 -3.37
CA THR A 46 18.46 19.69 -2.98
C THR A 46 18.58 19.39 -1.50
N ARG A 47 17.91 20.19 -0.66
CA ARG A 47 17.84 19.96 0.79
C ARG A 47 17.14 18.65 1.08
N LEU A 48 16.07 18.26 0.39
CA LEU A 48 15.42 16.97 0.60
C LEU A 48 16.31 15.75 0.32
N ALA A 49 17.18 15.82 -0.69
CA ALA A 49 18.16 14.73 -0.91
C ALA A 49 19.21 14.66 0.19
N SER A 50 19.55 15.78 0.84
CA SER A 50 20.55 15.82 1.91
C SER A 50 19.96 15.74 3.33
N THR A 51 18.65 15.98 3.50
CA THR A 51 17.95 16.08 4.80
C THR A 51 16.82 15.08 4.98
N ALA A 52 16.74 14.02 4.16
CA ALA A 52 15.95 12.83 4.52
C ALA A 52 16.29 12.29 5.93
N GLN A 53 17.44 12.71 6.48
CA GLN A 53 17.95 12.41 7.82
C GLN A 53 17.64 13.49 8.91
N THR A 54 16.88 14.55 8.65
CA THR A 54 16.67 15.64 9.66
C THR A 54 15.38 16.44 9.47
N LEU A 55 14.28 15.82 9.01
CA LEU A 55 13.00 16.52 9.01
C LEU A 55 12.51 16.63 10.46
N ARG A 56 12.25 17.86 10.93
CA ARG A 56 11.71 18.08 12.29
C ARG A 56 10.25 17.59 12.35
N PRO A 57 9.78 17.06 13.49
CA PRO A 57 8.39 16.62 13.63
C PRO A 57 7.36 17.68 13.21
N GLY A 58 7.59 18.95 13.56
CA GLY A 58 6.73 20.07 13.14
C GLY A 58 6.67 20.30 11.62
N THR A 59 7.73 19.96 10.88
CA THR A 59 7.78 20.04 9.41
C THR A 59 6.94 18.93 8.78
N ILE A 60 7.01 17.70 9.31
CA ILE A 60 6.17 16.57 8.88
C ILE A 60 4.69 16.90 9.15
N LEU A 61 4.38 17.44 10.32
CA LEU A 61 3.01 17.83 10.70
C LEU A 61 2.46 18.95 9.80
N ASN A 62 3.25 19.97 9.49
CA ASN A 62 2.84 21.03 8.56
C ASN A 62 2.64 20.51 7.13
N ALA A 63 3.48 19.59 6.68
CA ALA A 63 3.31 18.90 5.41
C ALA A 63 2.01 18.10 5.36
N GLN A 64 1.68 17.37 6.41
CA GLN A 64 0.42 16.65 6.52
C GLN A 64 -0.78 17.61 6.46
N ARG A 65 -0.74 18.74 7.18
CA ARG A 65 -1.79 19.77 7.12
C ARG A 65 -1.95 20.36 5.72
N HIS A 66 -0.85 20.69 5.05
CA HIS A 66 -0.89 21.22 3.69
C HIS A 66 -1.43 20.17 2.70
N ALA A 67 -1.03 18.90 2.85
CA ALA A 67 -1.58 17.80 2.06
C ALA A 67 -3.10 17.66 2.26
N ILE A 68 -3.61 17.82 3.49
CA ILE A 68 -5.05 17.86 3.77
C ILE A 68 -5.72 19.04 3.05
N THR A 69 -5.15 20.25 3.14
CA THR A 69 -5.68 21.43 2.43
C THR A 69 -5.72 21.23 0.92
N TYR A 70 -4.64 20.68 0.34
CA TYR A 70 -4.55 20.38 -1.08
C TYR A 70 -5.55 19.30 -1.51
N LEU A 71 -5.66 18.21 -0.75
CA LEU A 71 -6.64 17.15 -0.97
C LEU A 71 -8.07 17.68 -0.87
N ARG A 72 -8.35 18.58 0.09
CA ARG A 72 -9.65 19.26 0.24
C ARG A 72 -9.99 20.03 -1.03
N GLN A 73 -9.08 20.90 -1.49
CA GLN A 73 -9.26 21.68 -2.72
C GLN A 73 -9.51 20.77 -3.94
N HIS A 74 -8.76 19.67 -4.04
CA HIS A 74 -8.91 18.71 -5.13
C HIS A 74 -10.26 17.96 -5.08
N LEU A 75 -10.72 17.56 -3.90
CA LEU A 75 -12.01 16.87 -3.73
C LEU A 75 -13.19 17.81 -3.99
N VAL A 76 -13.11 19.07 -3.53
CA VAL A 76 -14.09 20.12 -3.88
C VAL A 76 -14.13 20.29 -5.40
N SER A 77 -12.98 20.36 -6.07
CA SER A 77 -12.92 20.49 -7.54
C SER A 77 -13.56 19.31 -8.30
N ARG A 78 -13.77 18.17 -7.63
CA ARG A 78 -14.42 16.97 -8.16
C ARG A 78 -15.90 16.85 -7.79
N GLY A 79 -16.49 17.86 -7.16
CA GLY A 79 -17.91 17.92 -6.83
C GLY A 79 -18.32 17.12 -5.60
N TYR A 80 -17.39 16.81 -4.68
CA TYR A 80 -17.74 16.20 -3.41
C TYR A 80 -18.45 17.24 -2.50
N PRO A 81 -19.50 16.86 -1.74
CA PRO A 81 -20.20 17.78 -0.83
C PRO A 81 -19.28 18.24 0.30
N GLU A 82 -19.24 19.55 0.59
CA GLU A 82 -18.39 20.12 1.64
C GLU A 82 -18.69 19.52 3.03
N SER A 83 -19.94 19.21 3.35
CA SER A 83 -20.30 18.52 4.61
C SER A 83 -19.66 17.12 4.72
N ALA A 84 -19.60 16.38 3.62
CA ALA A 84 -18.91 15.09 3.57
C ALA A 84 -17.38 15.24 3.59
N ILE A 85 -16.85 16.39 3.17
CA ILE A 85 -15.43 16.74 3.27
C ILE A 85 -15.06 17.19 4.71
N ASP A 86 -15.98 17.86 5.39
CA ASP A 86 -15.81 18.37 6.74
C ASP A 86 -15.96 17.27 7.79
N GLU A 87 -16.92 16.36 7.63
CA GLU A 87 -17.04 15.15 8.45
C GLU A 87 -15.84 14.21 8.24
N ARG A 88 -15.30 14.17 7.00
CA ARG A 88 -14.05 13.50 6.61
C ARG A 88 -12.79 14.12 7.19
N ILE A 89 -12.80 15.42 7.51
CA ILE A 89 -11.70 16.12 8.20
C ILE A 89 -11.93 16.12 9.72
N ALA A 90 -13.18 16.06 10.19
CA ALA A 90 -13.52 15.93 11.61
C ALA A 90 -13.17 14.54 12.16
N GLY A 91 -13.32 13.47 11.36
CA GLY A 91 -12.76 12.16 11.69
C GLY A 91 -11.22 12.12 11.72
N GLN A 92 -10.56 13.06 11.03
CA GLN A 92 -9.11 13.28 11.12
C GLN A 92 -8.71 14.05 12.40
N ALA A 93 -9.64 14.59 13.19
CA ALA A 93 -9.31 15.30 14.42
C ALA A 93 -8.70 14.40 15.51
N GLN A 94 -8.90 13.08 15.43
CA GLN A 94 -8.16 12.10 16.26
C GLN A 94 -6.71 11.86 15.78
N LEU A 95 -6.33 12.27 14.56
CA LEU A 95 -4.95 12.21 14.06
C LEU A 95 -4.08 13.36 14.61
N GLN A 96 -4.69 14.43 15.15
CA GLN A 96 -3.95 15.58 15.70
C GLN A 96 -3.37 15.31 17.10
N ALA A 97 -3.92 14.36 17.85
CA ALA A 97 -3.44 14.03 19.19
C ALA A 97 -2.17 13.15 19.18
N SER A 98 -1.81 12.53 18.05
CA SER A 98 -0.77 11.49 17.97
C SER A 98 0.48 11.86 17.14
N GLY A 99 0.66 13.12 16.76
CA GLY A 99 1.98 13.60 16.30
C GLY A 99 2.51 13.07 14.97
N GLY A 100 1.69 12.45 14.11
CA GLY A 100 2.16 12.04 12.77
C GLY A 100 1.58 10.74 12.21
N ALA A 101 0.27 10.51 12.36
CA ALA A 101 -0.39 9.27 11.94
C ALA A 101 -0.61 9.16 10.41
N ALA A 102 0.49 9.00 9.66
CA ALA A 102 0.50 8.99 8.20
C ALA A 102 -0.14 7.73 7.60
N TRP A 103 0.09 6.56 8.18
CA TRP A 103 -0.49 5.28 7.74
C TRP A 103 -1.96 5.18 8.09
N ALA A 104 -2.34 5.60 9.30
CA ALA A 104 -3.74 5.69 9.67
C ALA A 104 -4.51 6.63 8.73
N GLY A 105 -3.93 7.80 8.43
CA GLY A 105 -4.49 8.76 7.47
C GLY A 105 -4.60 8.19 6.05
N TYR A 106 -3.63 7.38 5.61
CA TYR A 106 -3.68 6.68 4.32
C TYR A 106 -4.89 5.75 4.24
N TRP A 107 -5.06 4.85 5.20
CA TRP A 107 -6.18 3.90 5.20
C TRP A 107 -7.53 4.58 5.41
N TYR A 108 -7.58 5.62 6.22
CA TYR A 108 -8.79 6.42 6.41
C TYR A 108 -9.22 7.12 5.10
N ALA A 109 -8.26 7.60 4.31
CA ALA A 109 -8.59 8.16 2.99
C ALA A 109 -9.22 7.12 2.06
N GLU A 110 -8.79 5.85 2.14
CA GLU A 110 -9.33 4.73 1.35
C GLU A 110 -10.75 4.33 1.75
N ASN A 111 -11.08 4.38 3.05
CA ASN A 111 -12.46 4.18 3.55
C ASN A 111 -13.46 5.07 2.83
N PHE A 112 -13.07 6.32 2.64
CA PHE A 112 -13.98 7.37 2.23
C PHE A 112 -14.33 7.34 0.74
N VAL A 113 -13.41 6.86 -0.10
CA VAL A 113 -13.62 6.86 -1.56
C VAL A 113 -14.34 5.58 -2.01
N HIS A 114 -14.24 4.47 -1.25
CA HIS A 114 -14.58 3.15 -1.77
C HIS A 114 -15.60 2.35 -0.94
N ARG A 115 -16.02 2.87 0.22
CA ARG A 115 -17.04 2.31 1.13
C ARG A 115 -16.77 0.97 1.87
N PRO A 116 -15.57 0.35 1.95
CA PRO A 116 -15.33 -0.65 2.99
C PRO A 116 -15.16 0.01 4.36
N LEU A 117 -15.60 -0.65 5.43
CA LEU A 117 -15.23 -0.29 6.81
C LEU A 117 -13.83 -0.86 7.09
N LEU A 118 -12.77 -0.10 6.79
CA LEU A 118 -11.37 -0.43 7.07
C LEU A 118 -10.94 0.04 8.48
N ASP A 119 -11.84 0.04 9.47
CA ASP A 119 -11.54 0.46 10.84
C ASP A 119 -10.35 -0.30 11.43
N GLU A 120 -10.26 -1.60 11.11
CA GLU A 120 -9.13 -2.45 11.49
C GLU A 120 -7.82 -2.04 10.79
N CYS A 121 -7.88 -1.57 9.54
CA CYS A 121 -6.70 -1.06 8.84
C CYS A 121 -6.25 0.28 9.42
N VAL A 122 -7.21 1.16 9.77
CA VAL A 122 -6.92 2.42 10.45
C VAL A 122 -6.27 2.16 11.81
N ARG A 123 -6.81 1.21 12.60
CA ARG A 123 -6.24 0.82 13.89
C ARG A 123 -4.82 0.28 13.77
N THR A 124 -4.61 -0.62 12.80
CA THR A 124 -3.28 -1.19 12.48
C THR A 124 -2.31 -0.10 12.01
N GLY A 125 -2.81 0.90 11.27
CA GLY A 125 -2.04 2.09 10.89
C GLY A 125 -1.66 2.96 12.09
N ILE A 126 -2.57 3.21 13.03
CA ILE A 126 -2.29 3.99 14.26
C ILE A 126 -1.20 3.31 15.08
N GLN A 127 -1.32 2.00 15.31
CA GLN A 127 -0.31 1.23 16.06
C GLN A 127 1.08 1.35 15.42
N PHE A 128 1.15 1.24 14.09
CA PHE A 128 2.40 1.36 13.36
C PHE A 128 2.97 2.78 13.39
N ASP A 129 2.13 3.80 13.22
CA ASP A 129 2.56 5.20 13.29
C ASP A 129 3.11 5.57 14.68
N VAL A 130 2.46 5.12 15.76
CA VAL A 130 2.94 5.32 17.15
C VAL A 130 4.29 4.64 17.36
N PHE A 131 4.42 3.38 16.93
CA PHE A 131 5.68 2.65 17.01
C PHE A 131 6.81 3.39 16.27
N LEU A 132 6.56 3.83 15.03
CA LEU A 132 7.56 4.55 14.24
C LEU A 132 7.99 5.86 14.90
N ALA A 133 7.05 6.62 15.49
CA ALA A 133 7.35 7.86 16.19
C ALA A 133 8.21 7.63 17.45
N ASP A 134 7.86 6.63 18.27
CA ASP A 134 8.61 6.29 19.47
C ASP A 134 9.99 5.73 19.13
N ALA A 135 10.10 4.90 18.09
CA ALA A 135 11.36 4.38 17.58
C ALA A 135 12.26 5.49 17.04
N GLU A 136 11.71 6.44 16.27
CA GLU A 136 12.47 7.60 15.78
C GLU A 136 13.03 8.42 16.94
N LYS A 137 12.22 8.69 17.97
CA LYS A 137 12.65 9.45 19.15
C LYS A 137 13.86 8.78 19.82
N ALA A 138 13.78 7.48 20.09
CA ALA A 138 14.89 6.73 20.69
C ALA A 138 16.16 6.75 19.81
N LEU A 139 16.00 6.63 18.48
CA LEU A 139 17.12 6.69 17.53
C LEU A 139 17.77 8.08 17.46
N VAL A 140 17.00 9.16 17.62
CA VAL A 140 17.50 10.54 17.65
C VAL A 140 18.22 10.85 18.96
N ASP A 141 17.69 10.33 20.07
CA ASP A 141 18.24 10.53 21.42
C ASP A 141 19.44 9.60 21.71
N ASP A 142 19.84 8.75 20.75
CA ASP A 142 20.88 7.71 20.89
C ASP A 142 20.61 6.75 22.07
N ASP A 143 19.34 6.47 22.33
CA ASP A 143 18.89 5.62 23.43
C ASP A 143 18.56 4.20 22.92
N LEU A 144 19.59 3.34 22.93
CA LEU A 144 19.45 1.94 22.54
C LEU A 144 18.43 1.19 23.40
N ALA A 145 18.41 1.44 24.72
CA ALA A 145 17.53 0.75 25.65
C ALA A 145 16.06 1.12 25.40
N ALA A 146 15.77 2.39 25.13
CA ALA A 146 14.44 2.81 24.71
C ALA A 146 14.06 2.17 23.37
N PHE A 147 14.97 2.17 22.38
CA PHE A 147 14.68 1.59 21.06
C PHE A 147 14.33 0.09 21.12
N THR A 148 15.13 -0.70 21.84
CA THR A 148 14.91 -2.13 21.98
C THR A 148 13.64 -2.44 22.77
N THR A 149 13.38 -1.69 23.84
CA THR A 149 12.12 -1.77 24.60
C THR A 149 10.92 -1.52 23.69
N ARG A 150 10.95 -0.46 22.85
CA ARG A 150 9.85 -0.14 21.93
C ARG A 150 9.62 -1.24 20.89
N CYS A 151 10.67 -1.85 20.37
CA CYS A 151 10.54 -2.98 19.44
C CYS A 151 9.90 -4.20 20.13
N ALA A 152 10.35 -4.55 21.34
CA ALA A 152 9.80 -5.65 22.13
C ALA A 152 8.32 -5.42 22.47
N ASP A 153 7.98 -4.22 22.97
CA ASP A 153 6.61 -3.85 23.32
C ASP A 153 5.69 -3.89 22.09
N PHE A 154 6.17 -3.42 20.93
CA PHE A 154 5.39 -3.47 19.70
C PHE A 154 5.07 -4.90 19.27
N ILE A 155 6.04 -5.84 19.37
CA ILE A 155 5.78 -7.26 19.06
C ILE A 155 4.75 -7.86 20.00
N GLU A 156 4.85 -7.57 21.31
CA GLU A 156 3.90 -8.05 22.31
C GLU A 156 2.49 -7.49 22.07
N GLN A 157 2.37 -6.21 21.71
CA GLN A 157 1.09 -5.59 21.34
C GLN A 157 0.54 -6.10 20.00
N TRP A 158 1.42 -6.41 19.05
CA TRP A 158 1.03 -6.91 17.73
C TRP A 158 0.40 -8.32 17.83
N THR A 159 0.74 -9.09 18.88
CA THR A 159 0.16 -10.41 19.18
C THR A 159 0.22 -11.40 18.00
N ILE A 160 1.25 -11.27 17.16
CA ILE A 160 1.47 -12.15 16.02
C ILE A 160 1.77 -13.59 16.49
N PRO A 161 1.01 -14.59 16.02
CA PRO A 161 1.26 -15.99 16.36
C PRO A 161 2.64 -16.48 15.89
N ALA A 162 3.21 -17.44 16.60
CA ALA A 162 4.55 -17.95 16.32
C ALA A 162 4.69 -18.58 14.91
N ASP A 163 3.65 -19.25 14.43
CA ASP A 163 3.57 -19.83 13.09
C ASP A 163 3.52 -18.79 11.96
N VAL A 164 3.10 -17.55 12.28
CA VAL A 164 3.08 -16.41 11.35
C VAL A 164 4.39 -15.62 11.47
N ALA A 165 4.91 -15.45 12.69
CA ALA A 165 6.16 -14.77 12.95
C ALA A 165 7.37 -15.48 12.33
N ALA A 166 7.37 -16.83 12.29
CA ALA A 166 8.48 -17.61 11.77
C ALA A 166 8.76 -17.38 10.27
N PRO A 167 7.77 -17.47 9.34
CA PRO A 167 7.97 -17.09 7.94
C PRO A 167 8.41 -15.62 7.76
N CYS A 168 7.91 -14.72 8.61
CA CYS A 168 8.29 -13.31 8.58
C CYS A 168 9.69 -13.03 9.17
N GLN A 169 10.31 -14.03 9.80
CA GLN A 169 11.57 -13.90 10.53
C GLN A 169 11.52 -12.79 11.59
N VAL A 170 10.34 -12.60 12.21
CA VAL A 170 10.18 -11.63 13.29
C VAL A 170 10.77 -12.24 14.56
N GLU A 171 11.79 -11.57 15.09
CA GLU A 171 12.46 -12.01 16.30
C GLU A 171 11.56 -11.94 17.54
N LYS A 172 11.86 -12.76 18.55
CA LYS A 172 11.12 -12.73 19.82
C LYS A 172 11.42 -11.44 20.59
N PRO A 173 10.50 -10.96 21.45
CA PRO A 173 10.74 -9.79 22.30
C PRO A 173 12.03 -9.88 23.14
N SER A 174 12.41 -11.09 23.58
CA SER A 174 13.64 -11.31 24.34
C SER A 174 14.90 -10.94 23.56
N VAL A 175 14.94 -11.19 22.24
CA VAL A 175 16.11 -10.87 21.39
C VAL A 175 16.37 -9.37 21.39
N PHE A 176 15.32 -8.55 21.37
CA PHE A 176 15.47 -7.10 21.50
C PHE A 176 15.93 -6.70 22.90
N ARG A 177 15.34 -7.28 23.95
CA ARG A 177 15.73 -6.99 25.35
C ARG A 177 17.18 -7.34 25.67
N ASP A 178 17.71 -8.37 25.02
CA ASP A 178 19.09 -8.86 25.18
C ASP A 178 20.10 -8.12 24.27
N ALA A 179 19.62 -7.32 23.31
CA ALA A 179 20.48 -6.59 22.38
C ALA A 179 21.28 -5.51 23.12
N SER A 180 22.61 -5.64 23.08
CA SER A 180 23.55 -4.75 23.77
C SER A 180 24.25 -3.77 22.83
N THR A 181 24.05 -3.91 21.52
CA THR A 181 24.64 -3.05 20.49
C THR A 181 23.58 -2.60 19.47
N TRP A 182 23.85 -1.48 18.79
CA TRP A 182 23.02 -1.00 17.68
C TRP A 182 23.00 -1.97 16.49
N ASP A 183 24.06 -2.75 16.28
CA ASP A 183 24.12 -3.74 15.20
C ASP A 183 23.15 -4.89 15.46
N ASP A 184 23.15 -5.44 16.67
CA ASP A 184 22.23 -6.51 17.08
C ASP A 184 20.78 -6.05 16.99
N ALA A 185 20.49 -4.87 17.55
CA ALA A 185 19.15 -4.30 17.56
C ALA A 185 18.66 -3.99 16.12
N TRP A 186 19.53 -3.51 15.24
CA TRP A 186 19.17 -3.18 13.87
C TRP A 186 18.91 -4.42 13.03
N GLN A 187 19.73 -5.47 13.15
CA GLN A 187 19.51 -6.73 12.43
C GLN A 187 18.12 -7.33 12.74
N ALA A 188 17.72 -7.33 14.00
CA ALA A 188 16.39 -7.77 14.42
C ALA A 188 15.28 -6.80 13.94
N ALA A 189 15.49 -5.49 14.06
CA ALA A 189 14.50 -4.48 13.71
C ALA A 189 14.16 -4.43 12.21
N GLN A 190 15.10 -4.76 11.31
CA GLN A 190 14.83 -4.78 9.87
C GLN A 190 13.67 -5.71 9.51
N LYS A 191 13.65 -6.92 10.08
CA LYS A 191 12.60 -7.91 9.83
C LYS A 191 11.27 -7.48 10.43
N LEU A 192 11.31 -6.93 11.65
CA LEU A 192 10.13 -6.36 12.30
C LEU A 192 9.50 -5.24 11.46
N LEU A 193 10.29 -4.27 11.02
CA LEU A 193 9.81 -3.13 10.23
C LEU A 193 9.20 -3.57 8.89
N LEU A 194 9.83 -4.54 8.22
CA LEU A 194 9.33 -5.07 6.95
C LEU A 194 8.02 -5.84 7.13
N ALA A 195 7.95 -6.70 8.16
CA ALA A 195 6.75 -7.47 8.46
C ALA A 195 5.59 -6.55 8.89
N ALA A 196 5.84 -5.55 9.74
CA ALA A 196 4.86 -4.55 10.15
C ALA A 196 4.37 -3.69 8.97
N PHE A 197 5.26 -3.35 8.04
CA PHE A 197 4.89 -2.67 6.79
C PHE A 197 3.99 -3.54 5.92
N PHE A 198 4.32 -4.82 5.72
CA PHE A 198 3.50 -5.73 4.92
C PHE A 198 2.16 -6.08 5.58
N ASP A 199 2.12 -6.09 6.92
CA ASP A 199 0.90 -6.30 7.69
C ASP A 199 -0.16 -5.23 7.42
N GLN A 200 0.24 -3.98 7.14
CA GLN A 200 -0.69 -2.93 6.68
C GLN A 200 -1.46 -3.38 5.43
N PHE A 201 -0.77 -3.97 4.46
CA PHE A 201 -1.39 -4.47 3.23
C PHE A 201 -2.11 -5.80 3.44
N ALA A 202 -1.62 -6.68 4.31
CA ALA A 202 -2.29 -7.93 4.65
C ALA A 202 -3.63 -7.68 5.35
N GLN A 203 -3.67 -6.74 6.31
CA GLN A 203 -4.91 -6.30 6.97
C GLN A 203 -5.88 -5.67 5.97
N PHE A 204 -5.38 -4.79 5.09
CA PHE A 204 -6.19 -4.24 4.00
C PHE A 204 -6.78 -5.34 3.12
N ASP A 205 -5.95 -6.26 2.64
CA ASP A 205 -6.36 -7.32 1.73
C ASP A 205 -7.35 -8.28 2.39
N ALA A 206 -7.12 -8.60 3.67
CA ALA A 206 -8.04 -9.37 4.48
C ALA A 206 -9.41 -8.70 4.55
N VAL A 207 -9.50 -7.40 4.87
CA VAL A 207 -10.79 -6.67 4.96
C VAL A 207 -11.43 -6.47 3.58
N TRP A 208 -10.66 -6.06 2.59
CA TRP A 208 -11.13 -5.70 1.26
C TRP A 208 -11.64 -6.93 0.47
N GLY A 209 -10.91 -8.05 0.52
CA GLY A 209 -11.28 -9.26 -0.21
C GLY A 209 -12.67 -9.79 0.13
N GLY A 210 -13.02 -9.83 1.41
CA GLY A 210 -14.35 -10.25 1.86
C GLY A 210 -15.42 -9.16 1.80
N CYS A 211 -15.14 -7.95 1.30
CA CYS A 211 -16.15 -6.92 1.04
C CYS A 211 -16.56 -6.87 -0.44
N PHE A 212 -15.62 -7.14 -1.35
CA PHE A 212 -15.84 -6.94 -2.79
C PHE A 212 -16.11 -8.24 -3.55
N ILE A 213 -15.60 -9.38 -3.03
CA ILE A 213 -15.55 -10.63 -3.78
C ILE A 213 -16.01 -11.80 -2.90
N THR A 214 -17.12 -11.59 -2.19
CA THR A 214 -17.70 -12.57 -1.25
C THR A 214 -18.14 -13.87 -1.90
N HIS A 215 -18.44 -13.83 -3.19
CA HIS A 215 -18.90 -14.95 -4.01
C HIS A 215 -17.75 -15.67 -4.72
N LEU A 216 -16.49 -15.45 -4.31
CA LEU A 216 -15.33 -16.23 -4.75
C LEU A 216 -14.58 -16.76 -3.52
N PRO A 217 -13.80 -17.85 -3.66
CA PRO A 217 -12.95 -18.33 -2.58
C PRO A 217 -12.01 -17.21 -2.08
N PRO A 218 -11.77 -17.11 -0.75
CA PRO A 218 -10.84 -16.13 -0.21
C PRO A 218 -9.45 -16.21 -0.87
N ARG A 219 -8.90 -15.05 -1.24
CA ARG A 219 -7.60 -14.95 -1.88
C ARG A 219 -6.93 -13.61 -1.56
N SER A 220 -5.60 -13.60 -1.51
CA SER A 220 -4.85 -12.36 -1.46
C SER A 220 -4.92 -11.62 -2.80
N LEU A 221 -5.56 -10.46 -2.82
CA LEU A 221 -5.73 -9.63 -4.01
C LEU A 221 -4.50 -8.74 -4.24
N VAL A 222 -3.77 -8.40 -3.18
CA VAL A 222 -2.48 -7.73 -3.31
C VAL A 222 -1.47 -8.67 -3.99
N ALA A 223 -1.48 -9.96 -3.67
CA ALA A 223 -0.68 -10.96 -4.38
C ALA A 223 -1.08 -11.09 -5.86
N LEU A 224 -2.36 -10.91 -6.20
CA LEU A 224 -2.80 -10.92 -7.60
C LEU A 224 -2.22 -9.76 -8.43
N ILE A 225 -1.91 -8.62 -7.82
CA ILE A 225 -1.29 -7.49 -8.53
C ILE A 225 0.23 -7.40 -8.32
N ALA A 226 0.82 -8.26 -7.49
CA ALA A 226 2.25 -8.28 -7.26
C ALA A 226 3.01 -8.60 -8.58
N PRO A 227 4.20 -8.01 -8.80
CA PRO A 227 4.98 -8.27 -10.00
C PRO A 227 5.36 -9.77 -10.10
N LYS A 228 5.37 -10.31 -11.31
CA LYS A 228 5.75 -11.72 -11.55
C LYS A 228 6.87 -11.86 -12.57
N TRP A 229 7.69 -12.89 -12.38
CA TRP A 229 8.73 -13.29 -13.32
C TRP A 229 8.39 -14.65 -13.93
N PRO A 230 7.88 -14.69 -15.17
CA PRO A 230 7.49 -15.94 -15.82
C PRO A 230 8.70 -16.74 -16.39
N GLY A 231 9.92 -16.51 -15.88
CA GLY A 231 11.14 -17.15 -16.38
C GLY A 231 11.72 -16.53 -17.66
N GLY A 232 11.09 -15.49 -18.20
CA GLY A 232 11.51 -14.79 -19.43
C GLY A 232 12.20 -13.44 -19.20
N PRO A 233 12.53 -12.68 -20.27
CA PRO A 233 13.30 -11.44 -20.19
C PRO A 233 12.54 -10.25 -19.59
N ARG A 234 11.24 -10.40 -19.27
CA ARG A 234 10.37 -9.31 -18.84
C ARG A 234 9.46 -9.75 -17.70
N ALA A 235 9.52 -9.03 -16.58
CA ALA A 235 8.55 -9.18 -15.51
C ALA A 235 7.17 -8.65 -15.94
N ILE A 236 6.11 -9.32 -15.49
CA ILE A 236 4.74 -8.83 -15.58
C ILE A 236 4.56 -7.79 -14.49
N ARG A 237 4.25 -6.55 -14.88
CA ARG A 237 4.23 -5.41 -13.98
C ARG A 237 2.91 -5.27 -13.20
N PRO A 238 2.90 -4.62 -12.02
CA PRO A 238 1.70 -4.46 -11.20
C PRO A 238 0.55 -3.76 -11.91
N VAL A 239 0.82 -2.69 -12.67
CA VAL A 239 -0.24 -1.97 -13.40
C VAL A 239 -0.88 -2.85 -14.47
N ARG A 240 -0.09 -3.67 -15.18
CA ARG A 240 -0.64 -4.64 -16.13
C ARG A 240 -1.60 -5.61 -15.44
N ARG A 241 -1.18 -6.18 -14.31
CA ARG A 241 -1.97 -7.16 -13.55
C ARG A 241 -3.25 -6.54 -12.99
N LEU A 242 -3.17 -5.29 -12.51
CA LEU A 242 -4.34 -4.51 -12.11
C LEU A 242 -5.34 -4.34 -13.26
N ILE A 243 -4.89 -3.89 -14.44
CA ILE A 243 -5.77 -3.67 -15.59
C ILE A 243 -6.43 -4.98 -16.04
N VAL A 244 -5.65 -6.06 -16.08
CA VAL A 244 -6.14 -7.41 -16.37
C VAL A 244 -7.19 -7.84 -15.36
N LEU A 245 -6.93 -7.68 -14.06
CA LEU A 245 -7.88 -7.99 -13.01
C LEU A 245 -9.16 -7.16 -13.14
N SER A 246 -9.05 -5.85 -13.37
CA SER A 246 -10.20 -4.98 -13.54
C SER A 246 -11.08 -5.40 -14.71
N PHE A 247 -10.50 -5.65 -15.89
CA PHE A 247 -11.25 -6.16 -17.03
C PHE A 247 -11.98 -7.46 -16.70
N SER A 248 -11.27 -8.40 -16.07
CA SER A 248 -11.81 -9.72 -15.76
C SER A 248 -12.91 -9.68 -14.70
N LEU A 249 -12.84 -8.76 -13.74
CA LEU A 249 -13.92 -8.52 -12.79
C LEU A 249 -15.19 -7.99 -13.48
N HIS A 250 -15.06 -7.04 -14.40
CA HIS A 250 -16.19 -6.55 -15.20
C HIS A 250 -16.79 -7.65 -16.09
N HIS A 251 -15.93 -8.44 -16.75
CA HIS A 251 -16.35 -9.60 -17.52
C HIS A 251 -17.14 -10.59 -16.66
N TRP A 252 -16.61 -10.92 -15.48
CA TRP A 252 -17.25 -11.79 -14.52
C TRP A 252 -18.62 -11.27 -14.08
N VAL A 253 -18.73 -10.00 -13.70
CA VAL A 253 -20.00 -9.40 -13.29
C VAL A 253 -21.05 -9.53 -14.39
N ARG A 254 -20.66 -9.28 -15.65
CA ARG A 254 -21.56 -9.32 -16.80
C ARG A 254 -21.96 -10.74 -17.22
N TYR A 255 -20.99 -11.64 -17.34
CA TYR A 255 -21.18 -12.95 -17.95
C TYR A 255 -21.26 -14.10 -16.95
N LYS A 256 -21.00 -13.84 -15.66
CA LYS A 256 -20.94 -14.85 -14.59
C LYS A 256 -19.98 -16.00 -14.92
N ARG A 257 -18.89 -15.67 -15.62
CA ARG A 257 -17.78 -16.57 -15.94
C ARG A 257 -16.51 -15.78 -16.17
N TRP A 258 -15.36 -16.40 -15.93
CA TRP A 258 -14.07 -15.80 -16.19
C TRP A 258 -13.78 -15.77 -17.70
N PRO A 259 -12.95 -14.82 -18.18
CA PRO A 259 -12.31 -14.95 -19.48
C PRO A 259 -11.52 -16.25 -19.59
N ASP A 260 -11.52 -16.87 -20.77
CA ASP A 260 -10.82 -18.13 -21.03
C ASP A 260 -9.28 -17.98 -20.87
N HIS A 261 -8.76 -16.78 -21.12
CA HIS A 261 -7.36 -16.42 -20.92
C HIS A 261 -7.23 -15.00 -20.36
N ALA A 262 -6.03 -14.67 -19.86
CA ALA A 262 -5.72 -13.31 -19.43
C ALA A 262 -5.93 -12.32 -20.60
N PRO A 263 -6.75 -11.26 -20.45
CA PRO A 263 -6.96 -10.27 -21.50
C PRO A 263 -5.67 -9.55 -21.87
N GLY A 264 -5.38 -9.51 -23.17
CA GLY A 264 -4.25 -8.78 -23.74
C GLY A 264 -4.52 -7.28 -23.91
N ALA A 265 -3.46 -6.52 -24.19
CA ALA A 265 -3.57 -5.07 -24.43
C ALA A 265 -4.54 -4.73 -25.57
N THR A 266 -4.63 -5.60 -26.59
CA THR A 266 -5.55 -5.42 -27.73
C THR A 266 -7.01 -5.55 -27.29
N GLU A 267 -7.34 -6.58 -26.50
CA GLU A 267 -8.71 -6.82 -26.01
C GLU A 267 -9.17 -5.72 -25.05
N VAL A 268 -8.27 -5.29 -24.16
CA VAL A 268 -8.53 -4.18 -23.25
C VAL A 268 -8.76 -2.88 -24.03
N ALA A 269 -7.91 -2.57 -25.01
CA ALA A 269 -8.05 -1.35 -25.82
C ALA A 269 -9.35 -1.32 -26.65
N GLN A 270 -9.87 -2.48 -27.08
CA GLN A 270 -11.16 -2.54 -27.77
C GLN A 270 -12.35 -2.15 -26.89
N LYS A 271 -12.23 -2.27 -25.57
CA LYS A 271 -13.27 -1.84 -24.62
C LYS A 271 -13.07 -0.42 -24.12
N LEU A 272 -11.86 0.10 -24.10
CA LEU A 272 -11.56 1.44 -23.58
C LEU A 272 -11.57 2.49 -24.70
N MET A 273 -12.75 3.00 -25.04
CA MET A 273 -12.92 3.91 -26.18
C MET A 273 -12.09 5.20 -26.08
N SER A 274 -11.75 5.67 -24.88
CA SER A 274 -10.93 6.88 -24.72
C SER A 274 -9.42 6.63 -24.71
N TRP A 275 -9.00 5.37 -24.89
CA TRP A 275 -7.61 4.95 -24.80
C TRP A 275 -7.12 4.36 -26.12
N GLY A 276 -6.03 4.91 -26.66
CA GLY A 276 -5.40 4.34 -27.84
C GLY A 276 -4.79 2.96 -27.54
N ARG A 277 -4.75 2.06 -28.54
CA ARG A 277 -4.09 0.76 -28.40
C ARG A 277 -2.64 0.87 -27.92
N GLN A 278 -1.92 1.87 -28.42
CA GLN A 278 -0.55 2.15 -28.01
C GLN A 278 -0.46 2.58 -26.54
N ASP A 279 -1.44 3.35 -26.04
CA ASP A 279 -1.46 3.75 -24.63
C ASP A 279 -1.61 2.55 -23.71
N ILE A 280 -2.53 1.64 -24.02
CA ILE A 280 -2.71 0.41 -23.24
C ILE A 280 -1.47 -0.48 -23.32
N ALA A 281 -0.86 -0.62 -24.50
CA ALA A 281 0.40 -1.34 -24.65
C ALA A 281 1.52 -0.74 -23.79
N ASN A 282 1.65 0.58 -23.79
CA ASN A 282 2.64 1.31 -22.98
C ASN A 282 2.35 1.21 -21.46
N LEU A 283 1.08 1.06 -21.06
CA LEU A 283 0.75 0.78 -19.66
C LEU A 283 1.14 -0.65 -19.27
N PHE A 284 0.93 -1.61 -20.18
CA PHE A 284 1.26 -3.02 -19.97
C PHE A 284 2.77 -3.26 -19.84
N ASP A 285 3.57 -2.59 -20.67
CA ASP A 285 5.03 -2.70 -20.66
C ASP A 285 5.70 -1.78 -19.61
N GLY A 286 4.94 -0.86 -19.02
CA GLY A 286 5.34 0.10 -18.00
C GLY A 286 6.12 1.31 -18.50
N THR A 287 6.14 1.58 -19.80
CA THR A 287 6.73 2.79 -20.41
C THR A 287 5.83 4.01 -20.19
N LYS A 288 4.51 3.82 -20.12
CA LYS A 288 3.55 4.83 -19.66
C LYS A 288 3.22 4.60 -18.20
N ARG A 289 3.15 5.70 -17.45
CA ARG A 289 2.83 5.67 -16.01
C ARG A 289 1.35 5.91 -15.81
N LEU A 290 0.66 4.93 -15.21
CA LEU A 290 -0.72 5.10 -14.78
C LEU A 290 -0.79 6.06 -13.58
N ARG A 291 -1.73 6.99 -13.62
CA ARG A 291 -2.15 7.83 -12.49
C ARG A 291 -3.50 7.36 -11.96
N PHE A 292 -3.76 7.60 -10.69
CA PHE A 292 -5.02 7.19 -10.06
C PHE A 292 -6.28 7.78 -10.74
N PRO A 293 -6.33 9.06 -11.13
CA PRO A 293 -7.47 9.61 -11.88
C PRO A 293 -7.71 8.95 -13.23
N GLU A 294 -6.64 8.48 -13.87
CA GLU A 294 -6.74 7.76 -15.14
C GLU A 294 -7.31 6.37 -14.94
N PHE A 295 -6.94 5.71 -13.83
CA PHE A 295 -7.54 4.44 -13.45
C PHE A 295 -9.04 4.58 -13.12
N GLU A 296 -9.45 5.65 -12.43
CA GLU A 296 -10.87 5.92 -12.15
C GLU A 296 -11.68 5.99 -13.45
N LYS A 297 -11.18 6.74 -14.44
CA LYS A 297 -11.80 6.84 -15.77
C LYS A 297 -11.84 5.49 -16.48
N MET A 298 -10.74 4.73 -16.42
CA MET A 298 -10.66 3.40 -17.01
C MET A 298 -11.68 2.43 -16.41
N TRP A 299 -11.84 2.46 -15.09
CA TRP A 299 -12.82 1.64 -14.37
C TRP A 299 -14.26 1.96 -14.80
N ASP A 300 -14.63 3.25 -14.83
CA ASP A 300 -15.95 3.68 -15.26
C ASP A 300 -16.25 3.28 -16.72
N GLU A 301 -15.27 3.43 -17.63
CA GLU A 301 -15.42 3.03 -19.03
C GLU A 301 -15.62 1.51 -19.20
N LEU A 302 -14.87 0.68 -18.44
CA LEU A 302 -15.10 -0.76 -18.44
C LEU A 302 -16.53 -1.08 -17.97
N GLY A 303 -16.98 -0.48 -16.87
CA GLY A 303 -18.34 -0.66 -16.36
C GLY A 303 -19.42 -0.32 -17.39
N SER A 304 -19.26 0.80 -18.09
CA SER A 304 -20.15 1.19 -19.20
C SER A 304 -20.11 0.19 -20.36
N CYS A 305 -18.93 -0.27 -20.76
CA CYS A 305 -18.77 -1.16 -21.91
C CYS A 305 -19.26 -2.59 -21.66
N PHE A 306 -19.19 -3.06 -20.42
CA PHE A 306 -19.78 -4.35 -20.02
C PHE A 306 -21.27 -4.23 -19.65
N GLY A 307 -21.84 -3.03 -19.62
CA GLY A 307 -23.29 -2.82 -19.51
C GLY A 307 -23.86 -2.93 -18.10
N HIS A 308 -23.04 -2.72 -17.07
CA HIS A 308 -23.48 -2.73 -15.67
C HIS A 308 -23.06 -1.45 -14.90
N GLY A 309 -22.48 -0.46 -15.60
CA GLY A 309 -22.13 0.84 -15.05
C GLY A 309 -21.34 0.74 -13.73
N ARG A 310 -21.79 1.47 -12.71
CA ARG A 310 -21.17 1.54 -11.36
C ARG A 310 -21.74 0.54 -10.35
N GLU A 311 -22.42 -0.52 -10.80
CA GLU A 311 -22.92 -1.58 -9.89
C GLU A 311 -21.80 -2.28 -9.12
N LEU A 312 -20.58 -2.29 -9.68
CA LEU A 312 -19.39 -2.83 -9.03
C LEU A 312 -18.53 -1.71 -8.46
N SER A 313 -18.30 -1.76 -7.14
CA SER A 313 -17.31 -0.92 -6.49
C SER A 313 -15.90 -1.26 -7.00
N GLY A 314 -15.13 -0.26 -7.41
CA GLY A 314 -13.82 -0.48 -8.04
C GLY A 314 -12.70 -0.89 -7.09
N PRO A 315 -11.67 -1.62 -7.58
CA PRO A 315 -10.47 -2.03 -6.85
C PRO A 315 -9.48 -0.88 -6.71
N PHE A 316 -9.98 0.28 -6.30
CA PHE A 316 -9.25 1.53 -6.34
C PHE A 316 -8.12 1.59 -5.30
N ALA A 317 -8.33 1.08 -4.09
CA ALA A 317 -7.25 0.93 -3.11
C ALA A 317 -6.17 -0.05 -3.63
N LEU A 318 -6.57 -1.12 -4.32
CA LEU A 318 -5.65 -2.02 -5.02
C LEU A 318 -4.89 -1.29 -6.14
N ALA A 319 -5.56 -0.39 -6.87
CA ALA A 319 -4.94 0.41 -7.91
C ALA A 319 -3.86 1.35 -7.35
N ARG A 320 -4.13 1.96 -6.21
CA ARG A 320 -3.16 2.79 -5.48
C ARG A 320 -1.92 2.00 -5.07
N ILE A 321 -2.11 0.78 -4.56
CA ILE A 321 -1.03 -0.15 -4.23
C ILE A 321 -0.23 -0.50 -5.49
N ALA A 322 -0.90 -0.92 -6.58
CA ALA A 322 -0.22 -1.29 -7.83
C ALA A 322 0.59 -0.12 -8.43
N ILE A 323 0.04 1.09 -8.43
CA ILE A 323 0.71 2.28 -8.94
C ILE A 323 1.91 2.63 -8.07
N ALA A 324 1.77 2.60 -6.74
CA ALA A 324 2.87 2.82 -5.81
C ALA A 324 3.98 1.78 -6.02
N TRP A 325 3.63 0.49 -5.98
CA TRP A 325 4.56 -0.64 -6.14
C TRP A 325 5.36 -0.55 -7.44
N GLN A 326 4.69 -0.33 -8.57
CA GLN A 326 5.37 -0.23 -9.85
C GLN A 326 6.40 0.91 -9.89
N ARG A 327 6.20 1.98 -9.11
CA ARG A 327 7.11 3.12 -9.06
C ARG A 327 8.19 3.00 -8.01
N SER A 328 7.91 2.40 -6.86
CA SER A 328 8.83 2.36 -5.71
C SER A 328 9.57 1.04 -5.56
N MET A 329 9.00 -0.07 -6.01
CA MET A 329 9.52 -1.42 -5.78
C MET A 329 9.89 -2.14 -7.08
N MET A 330 9.91 -1.43 -8.21
CA MET A 330 10.54 -1.90 -9.45
C MET A 330 11.66 -0.94 -9.83
N VAL A 331 12.90 -1.42 -9.81
CA VAL A 331 14.08 -0.64 -10.15
C VAL A 331 14.33 -0.75 -11.64
N VAL A 332 14.23 0.37 -12.36
CA VAL A 332 14.46 0.45 -13.81
C VAL A 332 15.73 1.27 -14.06
N GLY A 333 16.62 0.74 -14.91
CA GLY A 333 17.85 1.41 -15.32
C GLY A 333 17.61 2.61 -16.24
N PRO A 334 18.66 3.43 -16.50
CA PRO A 334 18.58 4.55 -17.44
C PRO A 334 18.15 4.14 -18.86
N ASP A 335 18.46 2.89 -19.25
CA ASP A 335 18.09 2.25 -20.51
C ASP A 335 16.66 1.68 -20.52
N GLN A 336 15.84 2.02 -19.53
CA GLN A 336 14.48 1.51 -19.32
C GLN A 336 14.40 -0.02 -19.09
N LYS A 337 15.53 -0.70 -18.86
CA LYS A 337 15.53 -2.12 -18.53
C LYS A 337 15.29 -2.33 -17.04
N LEU A 338 14.47 -3.33 -16.72
CA LEU A 338 14.23 -3.73 -15.33
C LEU A 338 15.53 -4.32 -14.75
N ARG A 339 15.97 -3.79 -13.60
CA ARG A 339 17.16 -4.25 -12.87
C ARG A 339 16.80 -5.18 -11.73
N SER A 340 15.77 -4.82 -10.96
CA SER A 340 15.27 -5.62 -9.85
C SER A 340 13.82 -5.22 -9.53
N PHE A 341 13.12 -6.09 -8.80
CA PHE A 341 11.78 -5.81 -8.30
C PHE A 341 11.51 -6.65 -7.04
N THR A 342 10.62 -6.16 -6.18
CA THR A 342 10.21 -6.87 -4.96
C THR A 342 8.97 -7.73 -5.21
N THR A 343 9.05 -9.02 -4.87
CA THR A 343 7.93 -9.97 -4.86
C THR A 343 7.39 -10.17 -3.44
N LEU A 344 6.19 -10.74 -3.34
CA LEU A 344 5.68 -11.27 -2.07
C LEU A 344 6.15 -12.71 -1.89
N GLY A 345 6.63 -13.04 -0.69
CA GLY A 345 7.03 -14.39 -0.32
C GLY A 345 5.99 -15.06 0.59
N GLU A 346 6.42 -16.17 1.19
CA GLU A 346 5.65 -16.92 2.19
C GLU A 346 5.32 -16.07 3.42
N ASP A 347 6.18 -15.10 3.75
CA ASP A 347 5.99 -14.12 4.82
C ASP A 347 4.67 -13.34 4.68
N TYR A 348 4.42 -12.79 3.50
CA TYR A 348 3.19 -12.05 3.22
C TYR A 348 1.96 -12.97 3.25
N HIS A 349 2.08 -14.17 2.69
CA HIS A 349 0.97 -15.12 2.67
C HIS A 349 0.59 -15.60 4.08
N ALA A 350 1.56 -15.77 4.97
CA ALA A 350 1.31 -16.08 6.38
C ALA A 350 0.57 -14.92 7.07
N LEU A 351 1.04 -13.67 6.91
CA LEU A 351 0.36 -12.48 7.44
C LEU A 351 -1.07 -12.37 6.93
N TRP A 352 -1.28 -12.51 5.62
CA TRP A 352 -2.61 -12.47 5.02
C TRP A 352 -3.52 -13.57 5.57
N GLY A 353 -3.03 -14.81 5.64
CA GLY A 353 -3.80 -15.95 6.15
C GLY A 353 -4.24 -15.73 7.60
N TRP A 354 -3.34 -15.23 8.43
CA TRP A 354 -3.63 -14.85 9.81
C TRP A 354 -4.67 -13.73 9.91
N ARG A 355 -4.47 -12.60 9.24
CA ARG A 355 -5.45 -11.49 9.23
C ARG A 355 -6.81 -11.90 8.69
N HIS A 356 -6.82 -12.75 7.67
CA HIS A 356 -8.06 -13.30 7.11
C HIS A 356 -8.78 -14.21 8.13
N SER A 357 -8.05 -15.05 8.89
CA SER A 357 -8.64 -15.93 9.91
C SER A 357 -9.28 -15.19 11.10
N GLN A 358 -8.85 -13.95 11.38
CA GLN A 358 -9.44 -13.10 12.41
C GLN A 358 -10.79 -12.52 12.00
N ARG A 359 -11.17 -12.63 10.73
CA ARG A 359 -12.46 -12.09 10.26
C ARG A 359 -13.62 -12.92 10.79
N PRO A 360 -14.76 -12.29 11.10
CA PRO A 360 -16.00 -13.01 11.32
C PRO A 360 -16.28 -13.93 10.13
N ARG A 361 -16.57 -15.20 10.40
CA ARG A 361 -16.99 -16.13 9.36
C ARG A 361 -18.23 -15.56 8.68
N ALA A 362 -18.30 -15.72 7.35
CA ALA A 362 -19.55 -15.42 6.64
C ALA A 362 -20.69 -16.23 7.28
N PRO A 363 -21.92 -15.67 7.37
CA PRO A 363 -23.07 -16.39 7.90
C PRO A 363 -23.24 -17.76 7.21
N GLU A 364 -23.69 -18.77 7.95
CA GLU A 364 -24.06 -20.06 7.35
C GLU A 364 -25.10 -19.83 6.23
N GLY A 365 -24.82 -20.37 5.04
CA GLY A 365 -25.67 -20.18 3.85
C GLY A 365 -25.36 -18.93 3.02
N ALA A 366 -24.42 -18.06 3.43
CA ALA A 366 -23.85 -17.09 2.52
C ALA A 366 -23.23 -17.84 1.32
N ALA A 367 -23.54 -17.39 0.10
CA ALA A 367 -22.96 -17.94 -1.11
C ALA A 367 -21.45 -17.63 -1.17
N GLN A 368 -20.64 -18.35 -0.40
CA GLN A 368 -19.21 -18.40 -0.62
C GLN A 368 -18.99 -19.06 -1.98
N GLY A 369 -18.22 -18.40 -2.82
CA GLY A 369 -18.01 -18.82 -4.19
C GLY A 369 -17.55 -20.24 -4.34
N ARG A 370 -18.33 -21.05 -5.04
CA ARG A 370 -17.89 -22.38 -5.49
C ARG A 370 -16.98 -22.30 -6.71
N GLU A 371 -17.05 -21.19 -7.45
CA GLU A 371 -16.26 -21.02 -8.65
C GLU A 371 -14.82 -20.63 -8.31
N PRO A 372 -13.82 -21.40 -8.77
CA PRO A 372 -12.43 -21.12 -8.48
C PRO A 372 -11.97 -19.84 -9.21
N TRP A 373 -10.91 -19.24 -8.67
CA TRP A 373 -10.16 -18.21 -9.41
C TRP A 373 -9.52 -18.84 -10.66
N PRO A 374 -9.44 -18.11 -11.79
CA PRO A 374 -8.83 -18.62 -13.00
C PRO A 374 -7.32 -18.79 -12.81
N LEU A 375 -6.78 -19.90 -13.30
CA LEU A 375 -5.37 -20.25 -13.13
C LEU A 375 -4.42 -19.23 -13.75
N TRP A 376 -4.83 -18.55 -14.83
CA TRP A 376 -3.98 -17.55 -15.48
C TRP A 376 -3.78 -16.26 -14.65
N LEU A 377 -4.52 -16.08 -13.55
CA LEU A 377 -4.16 -15.06 -12.54
C LEU A 377 -2.93 -15.47 -11.73
N ASP A 378 -2.61 -16.76 -11.69
CA ASP A 378 -1.48 -17.37 -11.00
C ASP A 378 -0.24 -17.52 -11.87
N ASP A 379 -0.43 -17.37 -13.18
CA ASP A 379 0.62 -17.07 -14.15
C ASP A 379 0.98 -15.57 -14.13
#